data_AF-A0A7S1RIU8-F1
#
_entry.id   AF-A0A7S1RIU8-F1
#
_cell.length_a   1.000
_cell.length_b   1.000
_cell.length_c   1.000
_cell.angle_alpha   90.00
_cell.angle_beta   90.00
_cell.angle_gamma   90.00
#
_symmetry.space_group_name_H-M   'P 1'
#
loop_
_entity.id
_entity.type
_entity.pdbx_description
1 polymer ?
#
loop_
_entity_poly.entity_id
_entity_poly.type
_entity_poly.pdbx_seq_one_letter_code
_entity_poly.pdbx_strand_id
1 'polypeptide(L)'
;MGAWATVPCRHDEDSPSAPGFKSVLSDSLEEFCTADEFYDGLWSHIRNPFMHFENIFIKERSLVEHGEEEFTVRIIYDGAKLKNFGVTKEEKDICKLHHRIVGNKKELTVVSQNMNIDGELENAGYCKLLKDPLRVEYWLIEDGERKATKLCARILEFAYIRPVLQALAKRKVKCNANHESSLQGGGLSAISEPMDEHLTYEAAFDLLQDVLKNPERPSIPGFPSVKSELKETENGWELTELEPDQFRELALTKDSTLPRKDMHYVGQVNKEDGEIILVVSMGQQLLFTVFIHFHRDPLRIESWQIADGKRQGGVPEATHLQHYVDAIITKSQGTSGYYF
;
A
#
# COMPACT_ATOMS: atom_id res chain seq x y z
N MET A 1 -17.70 -5.24 -11.77
CA MET A 1 -17.52 -4.20 -10.72
C MET A 1 -16.14 -3.64 -10.94
N GLY A 2 -16.06 -2.49 -11.63
CA GLY A 2 -14.84 -1.76 -11.93
C GLY A 2 -14.69 -0.57 -10.99
N ALA A 3 -13.44 -0.13 -10.79
CA ALA A 3 -12.97 0.85 -9.80
C ALA A 3 -13.12 0.39 -8.34
N TRP A 4 -12.03 0.50 -7.56
CA TRP A 4 -12.04 0.21 -6.12
C TRP A 4 -13.08 1.04 -5.40
N ALA A 5 -13.62 0.48 -4.31
CA ALA A 5 -14.48 1.20 -3.39
C ALA A 5 -13.76 2.47 -2.90
N THR A 6 -14.25 3.63 -3.32
CA THR A 6 -13.87 4.92 -2.75
C THR A 6 -15.01 5.39 -1.86
N VAL A 7 -14.66 5.85 -0.67
CA VAL A 7 -15.62 6.36 0.31
C VAL A 7 -15.21 7.78 0.65
N PRO A 8 -15.93 8.79 0.14
CA PRO A 8 -15.61 10.18 0.41
C PRO A 8 -15.55 10.45 1.91
N CYS A 9 -14.56 11.23 2.32
CA CYS A 9 -14.43 11.71 3.68
C CYS A 9 -14.61 13.23 3.70
N ARG A 10 -15.60 13.71 4.46
CA ARG A 10 -15.90 15.12 4.66
C ARG A 10 -15.25 15.61 5.93
N HIS A 11 -14.77 16.85 5.93
CA HIS A 11 -14.05 17.48 7.05
C HIS A 11 -14.88 18.63 7.63
N ASP A 12 -14.58 19.06 8.87
CA ASP A 12 -15.33 20.09 9.60
C ASP A 12 -16.85 19.82 9.78
N GLU A 13 -17.25 18.54 9.75
CA GLU A 13 -18.62 18.10 10.01
C GLU A 13 -18.92 18.10 11.51
N ASP A 14 -20.18 18.25 11.91
CA ASP A 14 -20.56 18.15 13.32
C ASP A 14 -20.39 16.71 13.82
N SER A 15 -19.70 16.56 14.95
CA SER A 15 -19.39 15.26 15.57
C SER A 15 -20.66 14.60 16.13
N PRO A 16 -21.10 13.43 15.61
CA PRO A 16 -22.25 12.73 16.15
C PRO A 16 -21.99 12.16 17.54
N SER A 17 -20.75 11.78 17.84
CA SER A 17 -20.39 11.20 19.14
C SER A 17 -20.04 12.23 20.23
N ALA A 18 -19.82 13.50 19.86
CA ALA A 18 -19.48 14.57 20.80
C ALA A 18 -20.05 15.92 20.32
N PRO A 19 -21.30 16.23 20.68
CA PRO A 19 -21.97 17.48 20.29
C PRO A 19 -21.17 18.74 20.64
N GLY A 20 -21.16 19.71 19.72
CA GLY A 20 -20.42 20.97 19.85
C GLY A 20 -19.00 20.93 19.30
N PHE A 21 -18.53 19.77 18.83
CA PHE A 21 -17.22 19.60 18.22
C PHE A 21 -17.30 19.25 16.73
N LYS A 22 -16.20 19.48 16.01
CA LYS A 22 -16.03 19.09 14.61
C LYS A 22 -15.30 17.76 14.45
N SER A 23 -15.59 17.03 13.38
CA SER A 23 -14.93 15.78 13.01
C SER A 23 -14.91 15.57 11.50
N VAL A 24 -14.07 14.64 11.08
CA VAL A 24 -14.14 14.05 9.76
C VAL A 24 -15.16 12.92 9.78
N LEU A 25 -16.04 12.86 8.78
CA LEU A 25 -17.00 11.78 8.61
C LEU A 25 -16.83 11.15 7.23
N SER A 26 -16.73 9.82 7.18
CA SER A 26 -16.88 9.08 5.93
C SER A 26 -18.34 9.06 5.47
N ASP A 27 -18.56 8.81 4.19
CA ASP A 27 -19.84 8.30 3.72
C ASP A 27 -20.09 6.86 4.22
N SER A 28 -21.30 6.34 3.96
CA SER A 28 -21.72 5.02 4.46
C SER A 28 -20.82 3.90 3.94
N LEU A 29 -20.52 2.93 4.79
CA LEU A 29 -19.73 1.73 4.50
C LEU A 29 -20.57 0.46 4.37
N GLU A 30 -21.89 0.55 4.58
CA GLU A 30 -22.80 -0.61 4.69
C GLU A 30 -22.84 -1.49 3.44
N GLU A 31 -22.53 -0.93 2.27
CA GLU A 31 -22.46 -1.70 1.02
C GLU A 31 -21.17 -2.53 0.87
N PHE A 32 -20.13 -2.21 1.65
CA PHE A 32 -18.82 -2.84 1.54
C PHE A 32 -18.56 -3.88 2.63
N CYS A 33 -18.98 -3.59 3.86
CA CYS A 33 -18.62 -4.39 5.03
C CYS A 33 -19.57 -4.15 6.20
N THR A 34 -19.50 -5.06 7.17
CA THR A 34 -20.07 -4.87 8.51
C THR A 34 -19.10 -4.11 9.43
N ALA A 35 -19.61 -3.62 10.57
CA ALA A 35 -18.79 -2.93 11.56
C ALA A 35 -17.64 -3.79 12.11
N ASP A 36 -17.91 -5.07 12.35
CA ASP A 36 -16.90 -6.01 12.89
C ASP A 36 -15.82 -6.30 11.84
N GLU A 37 -16.21 -6.54 10.58
CA GLU A 37 -15.26 -6.75 9.48
C GLU A 37 -14.36 -5.52 9.27
N PHE A 38 -14.94 -4.32 9.29
CA PHE A 38 -14.16 -3.08 9.16
C PHE A 38 -13.22 -2.88 10.35
N TYR A 39 -13.69 -3.10 11.57
CA TYR A 39 -12.86 -2.96 12.78
C TYR A 39 -11.69 -3.94 12.75
N ASP A 40 -11.92 -5.21 12.41
CA ASP A 40 -10.88 -6.24 12.35
C ASP A 40 -9.88 -5.96 11.22
N GLY A 41 -10.38 -5.51 10.06
CA GLY A 41 -9.53 -5.06 8.96
C GLY A 41 -8.69 -3.85 9.34
N LEU A 42 -9.28 -2.86 10.02
CA LEU A 42 -8.59 -1.67 10.51
C LEU A 42 -7.49 -2.09 11.49
N TRP A 43 -7.81 -2.91 12.48
CA TRP A 43 -6.87 -3.43 13.48
C TRP A 43 -5.68 -4.17 12.85
N SER A 44 -5.95 -5.00 11.84
CA SER A 44 -4.90 -5.69 11.09
C SER A 44 -4.02 -4.71 10.31
N HIS A 45 -4.62 -3.70 9.66
CA HIS A 45 -3.89 -2.72 8.87
C HIS A 45 -2.94 -1.87 9.73
N ILE A 46 -3.40 -1.37 10.88
CA ILE A 46 -2.60 -0.49 11.75
C ILE A 46 -1.44 -1.20 12.46
N ARG A 47 -1.46 -2.54 12.53
CA ARG A 47 -0.31 -3.35 12.99
C ARG A 47 0.83 -3.41 11.95
N ASN A 48 0.54 -3.07 10.70
CA ASN A 48 1.48 -3.05 9.58
C ASN A 48 1.29 -1.78 8.72
N PRO A 49 1.47 -0.57 9.28
CA PRO A 49 1.04 0.68 8.66
C PRO A 49 2.11 1.25 7.70
N PHE A 50 2.51 0.47 6.71
CA PHE A 50 3.43 0.93 5.66
C PHE A 50 3.04 0.36 4.30
N MET A 51 3.41 1.10 3.26
CA MET A 51 3.24 0.70 1.87
C MET A 51 4.38 -0.22 1.43
N HIS A 52 4.10 -1.15 0.53
CA HIS A 52 5.06 -2.16 0.09
C HIS A 52 6.45 -1.59 -0.29
N PHE A 53 6.49 -0.50 -1.06
CA PHE A 53 7.73 0.09 -1.52
C PHE A 53 8.52 0.77 -0.38
N GLU A 54 7.90 1.10 0.76
CA GLU A 54 8.60 1.69 1.90
C GLU A 54 9.57 0.69 2.55
N ASN A 55 9.39 -0.62 2.34
CA ASN A 55 10.27 -1.67 2.85
C ASN A 55 11.74 -1.43 2.52
N ILE A 56 12.05 -0.83 1.38
CA ILE A 56 13.44 -0.57 0.99
C ILE A 56 14.11 0.44 1.92
N PHE A 57 13.35 1.36 2.51
CA PHE A 57 13.84 2.37 3.43
C PHE A 57 13.81 1.91 4.89
N ILE A 58 13.07 0.85 5.23
CA ILE A 58 12.94 0.40 6.62
C ILE A 58 14.28 -0.17 7.13
N LYS A 59 14.80 0.43 8.20
CA LYS A 59 15.93 -0.06 8.98
C LYS A 59 15.48 -1.00 10.10
N GLU A 60 14.46 -0.55 10.83
CA GLU A 60 13.92 -1.23 11.99
C GLU A 60 12.40 -1.14 11.96
N ARG A 61 11.77 -2.27 12.28
CA ARG A 61 10.35 -2.33 12.60
C ARG A 61 10.20 -3.10 13.91
N SER A 62 9.43 -2.54 14.83
CA SER A 62 9.04 -3.24 16.05
C SER A 62 7.52 -3.13 16.27
N LEU A 63 6.97 -4.22 16.80
CA LEU A 63 5.60 -4.33 17.28
C LEU A 63 5.67 -4.93 18.68
N VAL A 64 5.17 -4.21 19.67
CA VAL A 64 5.16 -4.62 21.08
C VAL A 64 3.71 -4.70 21.54
N GLU A 65 3.25 -5.89 21.89
CA GLU A 65 1.90 -6.10 22.44
C GLU A 65 1.88 -5.71 23.92
N HIS A 66 0.89 -4.91 24.32
CA HIS A 66 0.61 -4.57 25.72
C HIS A 66 -0.68 -5.22 26.23
N GLY A 67 -1.49 -5.78 25.33
CA GLY A 67 -2.73 -6.50 25.61
C GLY A 67 -3.47 -6.85 24.31
N GLU A 68 -4.66 -7.42 24.42
CA GLU A 68 -5.48 -7.80 23.25
C GLU A 68 -5.88 -6.57 22.42
N GLU A 69 -6.13 -5.45 23.08
CA GLU A 69 -6.56 -4.19 22.46
C GLU A 69 -5.51 -3.08 22.61
N GLU A 70 -4.25 -3.42 22.85
CA GLU A 70 -3.20 -2.41 23.00
C GLU A 70 -1.85 -2.90 22.46
N PHE A 71 -1.22 -2.10 21.61
CA PHE A 71 0.13 -2.37 21.11
C PHE A 71 0.86 -1.08 20.74
N THR A 72 2.19 -1.15 20.64
CA THR A 72 3.04 -0.09 20.07
C THR A 72 3.67 -0.58 18.79
N VAL A 73 3.57 0.22 17.72
CA VAL A 73 4.29 -0.01 16.46
C VAL A 73 5.29 1.12 16.22
N ARG A 74 6.51 0.76 15.84
CA ARG A 74 7.58 1.70 15.53
C ARG A 74 8.26 1.30 14.22
N ILE A 75 8.47 2.28 13.35
CA ILE A 75 9.13 2.13 12.05
C ILE A 75 10.20 3.22 11.94
N ILE A 76 11.45 2.78 11.80
CA ILE A 76 12.61 3.64 11.58
C ILE A 76 13.10 3.45 10.15
N TYR A 77 13.21 4.55 9.42
CA TYR A 77 13.85 4.58 8.11
C TYR A 77 15.36 4.75 8.23
N ASP A 78 16.09 4.05 7.37
CA ASP A 78 17.53 4.06 7.26
C ASP A 78 18.01 5.38 6.62
N GLY A 79 18.67 6.21 7.42
CA GLY A 79 19.17 7.51 6.97
C GLY A 79 20.19 7.40 5.83
N ALA A 80 21.01 6.35 5.80
CA ALA A 80 21.97 6.14 4.73
C ALA A 80 21.27 5.79 3.43
N LYS A 81 20.24 4.93 3.48
CA LYS A 81 19.40 4.65 2.31
C LYS A 81 18.70 5.91 1.83
N LEU A 82 18.02 6.64 2.71
CA LEU A 82 17.34 7.89 2.35
C LEU A 82 18.28 8.88 1.65
N LYS A 83 19.49 9.10 2.18
CA LYS A 83 20.47 9.96 1.53
C LYS A 83 20.93 9.41 0.18
N ASN A 84 21.26 8.12 0.09
CA ASN A 84 21.67 7.48 -1.16
C ASN A 84 20.59 7.61 -2.23
N PHE A 85 19.33 7.57 -1.82
CA PHE A 85 18.16 7.75 -2.67
C PHE A 85 17.83 9.21 -2.97
N GLY A 86 18.60 10.18 -2.44
CA GLY A 86 18.37 11.61 -2.66
C GLY A 86 17.12 12.13 -1.94
N VAL A 87 16.63 11.37 -0.96
CA VAL A 87 15.44 11.66 -0.18
C VAL A 87 15.77 12.64 0.96
N THR A 88 16.96 12.53 1.55
CA THR A 88 17.49 13.47 2.55
C THR A 88 18.90 13.91 2.16
N LYS A 89 19.39 15.00 2.77
CA LYS A 89 20.78 15.45 2.64
C LYS A 89 21.73 14.73 3.61
N GLU A 90 21.18 14.27 4.73
CA GLU A 90 21.93 13.74 5.87
C GLU A 90 21.66 12.24 6.05
N GLU A 91 22.67 11.52 6.56
CA GLU A 91 22.57 10.10 6.96
C GLU A 91 21.96 10.01 8.36
N LYS A 92 20.76 10.58 8.52
CA LYS A 92 20.03 10.56 9.79
C LYS A 92 18.83 9.66 9.65
N ASP A 93 18.77 8.64 10.52
CA ASP A 93 17.58 7.79 10.61
C ASP A 93 16.36 8.64 10.96
N ILE A 94 15.23 8.30 10.35
CA ILE A 94 13.97 9.01 10.56
C ILE A 94 12.99 8.07 11.25
N CYS A 95 12.46 8.50 12.38
CA CYS A 95 11.31 7.84 12.98
C CYS A 95 10.07 8.16 12.14
N LYS A 96 9.75 7.28 11.18
CA LYS A 96 8.60 7.47 10.30
C LYS A 96 7.29 7.39 11.07
N LEU A 97 7.24 6.45 12.01
CA LEU A 97 6.04 6.11 12.75
C LEU A 97 6.45 5.56 14.12
N HIS A 98 5.84 6.09 15.18
CA HIS A 98 5.95 5.54 16.53
C HIS A 98 4.61 5.75 17.21
N HIS A 99 3.72 4.77 17.08
CA HIS A 99 2.34 4.88 17.52
C HIS A 99 2.06 3.90 18.64
N ARG A 100 1.42 4.37 19.72
CA ARG A 100 0.75 3.51 20.69
C ARG A 100 -0.72 3.48 20.31
N ILE A 101 -1.21 2.28 20.02
CA ILE A 101 -2.57 2.04 19.57
C ILE A 101 -3.35 1.42 20.72
N VAL A 102 -4.51 2.00 21.02
CA VAL A 102 -5.48 1.47 22.00
C VAL A 102 -6.82 1.28 21.29
N GLY A 103 -7.27 0.05 21.19
CA GLY A 103 -8.58 -0.34 20.68
C GLY A 103 -9.62 -0.51 21.78
N ASN A 104 -10.88 -0.52 21.39
CA ASN A 104 -11.99 -1.05 22.17
C ASN A 104 -13.05 -1.54 21.18
N LYS A 105 -13.09 -2.85 20.95
CA LYS A 105 -13.98 -3.48 19.96
C LYS A 105 -15.44 -3.36 20.37
N LYS A 106 -15.74 -3.37 21.66
CA LYS A 106 -17.13 -3.22 22.15
C LYS A 106 -17.70 -1.84 21.82
N GLU A 107 -16.90 -0.79 21.99
CA GLU A 107 -17.28 0.59 21.71
C GLU A 107 -16.95 1.03 20.26
N LEU A 108 -16.29 0.15 19.50
CA LEU A 108 -15.78 0.36 18.15
C LEU A 108 -14.92 1.63 18.02
N THR A 109 -13.98 1.79 18.95
CA THR A 109 -13.05 2.94 18.96
C THR A 109 -11.61 2.48 18.83
N VAL A 110 -10.80 3.27 18.12
CA VAL A 110 -9.34 3.13 18.07
C VAL A 110 -8.71 4.49 18.33
N VAL A 111 -7.75 4.54 19.25
CA VAL A 111 -6.93 5.72 19.55
C VAL A 111 -5.50 5.43 19.11
N SER A 112 -4.93 6.31 18.29
CA SER A 112 -3.53 6.29 17.87
C SER A 112 -2.80 7.45 18.52
N GLN A 113 -1.93 7.16 19.48
CA GLN A 113 -1.06 8.13 20.12
C GLN A 113 0.25 8.21 19.33
N ASN A 114 0.46 9.32 18.63
CA ASN A 114 1.63 9.53 17.78
C ASN A 114 2.75 10.15 18.63
N MET A 115 3.86 9.44 18.72
CA MET A 115 5.00 9.81 19.56
C MET A 115 6.19 10.23 18.69
N ASN A 116 7.02 11.11 19.23
CA ASN A 116 8.30 11.43 18.63
C ASN A 116 9.32 10.28 18.83
N ILE A 117 10.56 10.50 18.38
CA ILE A 117 11.63 9.49 18.48
C ILE A 117 12.00 9.15 19.93
N ASP A 118 11.80 10.09 20.86
CA ASP A 118 12.07 9.95 22.29
C ASP A 118 10.88 9.34 23.06
N GLY A 119 9.76 9.09 22.37
CA GLY A 119 8.54 8.50 22.94
C GLY A 119 7.60 9.52 23.59
N GLU A 120 7.82 10.82 23.39
CA GLU A 120 6.91 11.86 23.87
C GLU A 120 5.71 12.00 22.93
N LEU A 121 4.52 12.17 23.50
CA LEU A 121 3.28 12.33 22.75
C LEU A 121 3.28 13.66 21.99
N GLU A 122 3.16 13.62 20.67
CA GLU A 122 3.01 14.82 19.83
C GLU A 122 1.52 15.13 19.59
N ASN A 123 0.74 14.11 19.21
CA ASN A 123 -0.70 14.25 18.96
C ASN A 123 -1.40 12.89 19.08
N ALA A 124 -2.73 12.89 19.09
CA ALA A 124 -3.51 11.66 19.14
C ALA A 124 -4.65 11.66 18.11
N GLY A 125 -4.71 10.63 17.28
CA GLY A 125 -5.82 10.35 16.39
C GLY A 125 -6.88 9.48 17.07
N TYR A 126 -8.13 9.82 16.86
CA TYR A 126 -9.28 9.10 17.38
C TYR A 126 -10.15 8.68 16.21
N CYS A 127 -10.47 7.40 16.16
CA CYS A 127 -11.33 6.78 15.17
C CYS A 127 -12.49 6.11 15.90
N LYS A 128 -13.72 6.33 15.43
CA LYS A 128 -14.93 5.69 15.96
C LYS A 128 -15.81 5.21 14.83
N LEU A 129 -16.27 3.96 14.91
CA LEU A 129 -17.28 3.45 13.98
C LEU A 129 -18.68 3.76 14.51
N LEU A 130 -19.45 4.49 13.72
CA LEU A 130 -20.87 4.76 13.96
C LEU A 130 -21.67 3.66 13.24
N LYS A 131 -22.76 3.14 13.82
CA LYS A 131 -23.51 2.00 13.25
C LYS A 131 -24.71 2.41 12.37
N ASP A 132 -25.26 3.60 12.56
CA ASP A 132 -26.52 4.01 11.93
C ASP A 132 -26.42 5.38 11.24
N PRO A 133 -26.00 5.43 9.95
CA PRO A 133 -25.49 4.31 9.15
C PRO A 133 -24.02 3.97 9.49
N LEU A 134 -23.53 2.82 9.02
CA LEU A 134 -22.13 2.44 9.22
C LEU A 134 -21.17 3.47 8.63
N ARG A 135 -20.42 4.21 9.46
CA ARG A 135 -19.47 5.25 9.02
C ARG A 135 -18.27 5.33 9.96
N VAL A 136 -17.19 5.93 9.49
CA VAL A 136 -16.03 6.27 10.32
C VAL A 136 -16.06 7.75 10.68
N GLU A 137 -16.02 8.03 11.98
CA GLU A 137 -15.74 9.36 12.52
C GLU A 137 -14.27 9.44 12.94
N TYR A 138 -13.58 10.51 12.54
CA TYR A 138 -12.17 10.70 12.85
C TYR A 138 -11.85 12.14 13.26
N TRP A 139 -10.93 12.30 14.21
CA TRP A 139 -10.35 13.60 14.58
C TRP A 139 -8.96 13.44 15.16
N LEU A 140 -8.19 14.53 15.12
CA LEU A 140 -6.90 14.64 15.81
C LEU A 140 -7.04 15.53 17.04
N ILE A 141 -6.31 15.22 18.10
CA ILE A 141 -6.01 16.16 19.19
C ILE A 141 -4.55 16.56 19.04
N GLU A 142 -4.31 17.83 18.76
CA GLU A 142 -2.98 18.43 18.61
C GLU A 142 -2.96 19.73 19.42
N ASP A 143 -1.96 19.89 20.28
CA ASP A 143 -1.85 21.01 21.24
C ASP A 143 -3.09 21.17 22.15
N GLY A 144 -3.76 20.05 22.47
CA GLY A 144 -4.99 20.03 23.28
C GLY A 144 -6.26 20.45 22.52
N GLU A 145 -6.16 20.78 21.24
CA GLU A 145 -7.29 21.18 20.39
C GLU A 145 -7.73 20.06 19.45
N ARG A 146 -9.05 19.94 19.24
CA ARG A 146 -9.63 19.00 18.29
C ARG A 146 -9.57 19.56 16.87
N LYS A 147 -8.92 18.83 15.97
CA LYS A 147 -8.76 19.17 14.56
C LYS A 147 -9.48 18.17 13.67
N ALA A 148 -10.21 18.68 12.68
CA ALA A 148 -10.99 17.93 11.71
C ALA A 148 -10.77 18.48 10.30
N THR A 149 -9.50 18.63 9.91
CA THR A 149 -9.10 19.34 8.70
C THR A 149 -9.24 18.49 7.44
N LYS A 150 -9.09 19.13 6.27
CA LYS A 150 -8.97 18.42 4.98
C LYS A 150 -7.84 17.37 4.96
N LEU A 151 -6.74 17.61 5.65
CA LEU A 151 -5.66 16.62 5.78
C LEU A 151 -6.13 15.39 6.58
N CYS A 152 -6.88 15.59 7.66
CA CYS A 152 -7.48 14.50 8.43
C CYS A 152 -8.40 13.63 7.57
N ALA A 153 -9.22 14.26 6.71
CA ALA A 153 -10.08 13.53 5.78
C ALA A 153 -9.30 12.67 4.79
N ARG A 154 -8.19 13.19 4.26
CA ARG A 154 -7.30 12.40 3.38
C ARG A 154 -6.64 11.25 4.12
N ILE A 155 -6.16 11.47 5.33
CA ILE A 155 -5.58 10.41 6.17
C ILE A 155 -6.64 9.32 6.40
N LEU A 156 -7.86 9.69 6.79
CA LEU A 156 -8.95 8.74 6.98
C LEU A 156 -9.22 7.93 5.72
N GLU A 157 -9.37 8.60 4.58
CA GLU A 157 -9.69 7.94 3.31
C GLU A 157 -8.57 7.01 2.84
N PHE A 158 -7.35 7.52 2.72
CA PHE A 158 -6.24 6.82 2.04
C PHE A 158 -5.44 5.90 2.95
N ALA A 159 -5.30 6.24 4.24
CA ALA A 159 -4.48 5.47 5.17
C ALA A 159 -5.30 4.50 6.04
N TYR A 160 -6.62 4.63 6.11
CA TYR A 160 -7.45 3.74 6.94
C TYR A 160 -8.55 3.06 6.14
N ILE A 161 -9.49 3.81 5.55
CA ILE A 161 -10.66 3.20 4.89
C ILE A 161 -10.25 2.37 3.68
N ARG A 162 -9.51 2.96 2.74
CA ARG A 162 -9.18 2.29 1.47
C ARG A 162 -8.40 1.00 1.66
N PRO A 163 -7.31 0.94 2.47
CA PRO A 163 -6.60 -0.32 2.71
C PRO A 163 -7.48 -1.41 3.33
N VAL A 164 -8.39 -1.03 4.23
CA VAL A 164 -9.32 -1.98 4.87
C VAL A 164 -10.32 -2.52 3.87
N LEU A 165 -10.95 -1.65 3.08
CA LEU A 165 -11.89 -2.10 2.03
C LEU A 165 -11.19 -2.93 0.96
N GLN A 166 -9.94 -2.61 0.62
CA GLN A 166 -9.12 -3.42 -0.28
C GLN A 166 -8.88 -4.83 0.28
N ALA A 167 -8.58 -4.95 1.58
CA ALA A 167 -8.39 -6.23 2.25
C ALA A 167 -9.69 -7.06 2.35
N LEU A 168 -10.83 -6.39 2.52
CA LEU A 168 -12.15 -7.03 2.62
C LEU A 168 -12.82 -7.32 1.28
N ALA A 169 -12.27 -6.79 0.18
CA ALA A 169 -12.84 -6.96 -1.15
C ALA A 169 -13.06 -8.44 -1.47
N LYS A 170 -14.25 -8.77 -1.98
CA LYS A 170 -14.57 -10.13 -2.45
C LYS A 170 -13.88 -10.38 -3.77
N ARG A 171 -12.70 -11.03 -3.71
CA ARG A 171 -11.84 -11.29 -4.87
C ARG A 171 -12.23 -12.61 -5.55
N LYS A 172 -12.06 -12.65 -6.87
CA LYS A 172 -12.29 -13.85 -7.69
C LYS A 172 -11.19 -14.89 -7.49
N VAL A 173 -9.96 -14.43 -7.34
CA VAL A 173 -8.76 -15.24 -7.09
C VAL A 173 -8.00 -14.58 -5.95
N LYS A 174 -7.60 -15.32 -4.92
CA LYS A 174 -6.79 -14.77 -3.83
C LYS A 174 -5.31 -15.02 -4.04
N CYS A 175 -4.47 -14.14 -3.52
CA CYS A 175 -3.03 -14.33 -3.43
C CYS A 175 -2.62 -14.66 -1.99
N ASN A 176 -1.74 -15.65 -1.85
CA ASN A 176 -1.24 -16.15 -0.58
C ASN A 176 0.22 -15.73 -0.41
N ALA A 177 0.59 -15.25 0.77
CA ALA A 177 1.97 -14.93 1.13
C ALA A 177 2.71 -16.15 1.68
N ASN A 178 4.04 -16.05 1.72
CA ASN A 178 4.96 -17.03 2.33
C ASN A 178 4.77 -18.45 1.79
N HIS A 179 4.45 -18.58 0.51
CA HIS A 179 4.39 -19.87 -0.17
C HIS A 179 5.82 -20.35 -0.47
N GLU A 180 6.09 -21.65 -0.33
CA GLU A 180 7.37 -22.21 -0.77
C GLU A 180 7.40 -22.27 -2.30
N SER A 181 8.37 -21.60 -2.90
CA SER A 181 8.55 -21.57 -4.35
C SER A 181 8.86 -22.95 -4.90
N SER A 182 8.13 -23.35 -5.96
CA SER A 182 8.38 -24.62 -6.66
C SER A 182 9.54 -24.53 -7.66
N LEU A 183 10.03 -23.32 -7.96
CA LEU A 183 11.17 -23.07 -8.84
C LEU A 183 12.52 -23.41 -8.18
N GLN A 184 13.49 -23.79 -9.01
CA GLN A 184 14.85 -24.12 -8.56
C GLN A 184 15.48 -22.93 -7.81
N GLY A 185 16.09 -23.21 -6.65
CA GLY A 185 16.73 -22.21 -5.80
C GLY A 185 15.96 -21.88 -4.51
N GLY A 186 14.70 -22.29 -4.39
CA GLY A 186 13.93 -22.28 -3.14
C GLY A 186 13.72 -20.89 -2.49
N GLY A 187 12.84 -20.83 -1.48
CA GLY A 187 12.52 -19.63 -0.73
C GLY A 187 11.05 -19.23 -0.82
N LEU A 188 10.70 -18.16 -0.10
CA LEU A 188 9.32 -17.71 0.01
C LEU A 188 8.91 -16.84 -1.17
N SER A 189 7.68 -17.03 -1.63
CA SER A 189 6.99 -16.25 -2.67
C SER A 189 5.56 -15.94 -2.26
N ALA A 190 4.94 -15.02 -3.01
CA ALA A 190 3.49 -14.92 -3.08
C ALA A 190 2.98 -15.75 -4.26
N ILE A 191 1.81 -16.39 -4.12
CA ILE A 191 1.21 -17.16 -5.22
C ILE A 191 -0.30 -16.97 -5.26
N SER A 192 -0.87 -16.89 -6.46
CA SER A 192 -2.31 -16.87 -6.66
C SER A 192 -2.93 -18.26 -6.45
N GLU A 193 -4.22 -18.30 -6.12
CA GLU A 193 -5.08 -19.46 -6.37
C GLU A 193 -5.15 -19.76 -7.88
N PRO A 194 -5.62 -20.96 -8.29
CA PRO A 194 -5.89 -21.28 -9.70
C PRO A 194 -6.74 -20.23 -10.40
N MET A 195 -6.39 -19.92 -11.65
CA MET A 195 -7.01 -18.85 -12.45
C MET A 195 -7.70 -19.36 -13.73
N ASP A 196 -7.70 -20.68 -13.94
CA ASP A 196 -8.16 -21.35 -15.17
C ASP A 196 -9.63 -21.01 -15.52
N GLU A 197 -10.46 -20.71 -14.53
CA GLU A 197 -11.86 -20.30 -14.72
C GLU A 197 -12.03 -18.86 -15.27
N HIS A 198 -10.96 -18.08 -15.33
CA HIS A 198 -11.03 -16.66 -15.70
C HIS A 198 -10.18 -16.32 -16.92
N LEU A 199 -9.09 -17.03 -17.13
CA LEU A 199 -8.04 -16.67 -18.07
C LEU A 199 -7.35 -17.92 -18.64
N THR A 200 -6.86 -17.82 -19.88
CA THR A 200 -5.84 -18.73 -20.39
C THR A 200 -4.45 -18.19 -20.05
N TYR A 201 -3.43 -19.04 -20.16
CA TYR A 201 -2.04 -18.64 -20.00
C TYR A 201 -1.67 -17.43 -20.89
N GLU A 202 -2.02 -17.49 -22.17
CA GLU A 202 -1.68 -16.46 -23.15
C GLU A 202 -2.32 -15.11 -22.79
N ALA A 203 -3.60 -15.14 -22.42
CA ALA A 203 -4.33 -13.95 -22.00
C ALA A 203 -3.76 -13.36 -20.70
N ALA A 204 -3.46 -14.20 -19.71
CA ALA A 204 -2.90 -13.73 -18.44
C ALA A 204 -1.51 -13.10 -18.62
N PHE A 205 -0.65 -13.72 -19.43
CA PHE A 205 0.70 -13.22 -19.71
C PHE A 205 0.68 -11.88 -20.46
N ASP A 206 -0.17 -11.76 -21.49
CA ASP A 206 -0.25 -10.54 -22.29
C ASP A 206 -0.90 -9.38 -21.50
N LEU A 207 -1.94 -9.67 -20.70
CA LEU A 207 -2.58 -8.66 -19.85
C LEU A 207 -1.67 -8.19 -18.71
N LEU A 208 -0.85 -9.08 -18.13
CA LEU A 208 0.07 -8.66 -17.07
C LEU A 208 1.15 -7.73 -17.61
N GLN A 209 1.71 -8.03 -18.79
CA GLN A 209 2.64 -7.12 -19.45
C GLN A 209 2.00 -5.75 -19.71
N ASP A 210 0.75 -5.72 -20.19
CA ASP A 210 0.02 -4.47 -20.38
C ASP A 210 -0.16 -3.69 -19.07
N VAL A 211 -0.52 -4.36 -17.97
CA VAL A 211 -0.62 -3.73 -16.64
C VAL A 211 0.72 -3.17 -16.17
N LEU A 212 1.83 -3.89 -16.39
CA LEU A 212 3.18 -3.44 -16.00
C LEU A 212 3.71 -2.28 -16.85
N LYS A 213 3.39 -2.27 -18.16
CA LYS A 213 3.78 -1.20 -19.09
C LYS A 213 2.94 0.06 -18.93
N ASN A 214 1.69 -0.10 -18.49
CA ASN A 214 0.71 0.97 -18.34
C ASN A 214 0.12 0.98 -16.92
N PRO A 215 0.93 1.28 -15.88
CA PRO A 215 0.44 1.29 -14.51
C PRO A 215 -0.63 2.38 -14.34
N GLU A 216 -1.89 1.97 -14.17
CA GLU A 216 -2.99 2.90 -13.92
C GLU A 216 -2.92 3.46 -12.48
N ARG A 217 -2.17 4.53 -12.27
CA ARG A 217 -2.06 5.17 -10.95
C ARG A 217 -3.36 5.88 -10.58
N PRO A 218 -3.97 5.63 -9.40
CA PRO A 218 -5.12 6.41 -8.98
C PRO A 218 -4.76 7.89 -9.02
N SER A 219 -5.58 8.69 -9.69
CA SER A 219 -5.45 10.15 -9.65
C SER A 219 -5.84 10.61 -8.26
N ILE A 220 -4.86 10.67 -7.35
CA ILE A 220 -5.10 11.21 -6.01
C ILE A 220 -5.29 12.72 -6.19
N PRO A 221 -6.47 13.30 -5.84
CA PRO A 221 -6.70 14.72 -6.05
C PRO A 221 -5.61 15.57 -5.39
N GLY A 222 -4.92 16.39 -6.17
CA GLY A 222 -3.81 17.22 -5.69
C GLY A 222 -2.42 16.58 -5.81
N PHE A 223 -2.32 15.34 -6.26
CA PHE A 223 -1.06 14.75 -6.72
C PHE A 223 -0.98 14.89 -8.23
N PRO A 224 0.15 15.37 -8.77
CA PRO A 224 0.34 15.41 -10.21
C PRO A 224 0.35 13.98 -10.77
N SER A 225 -0.23 13.83 -11.96
CA SER A 225 -0.08 12.59 -12.73
C SER A 225 1.40 12.35 -13.00
N VAL A 226 1.89 11.15 -12.72
CA VAL A 226 3.24 10.75 -13.09
C VAL A 226 3.29 10.60 -14.60
N LYS A 227 4.24 11.30 -15.24
CA LYS A 227 4.52 11.10 -16.66
C LYS A 227 5.43 9.89 -16.80
N SER A 228 5.11 9.02 -17.73
CA SER A 228 5.90 7.83 -18.01
C SER A 228 6.31 7.75 -19.48
N GLU A 229 7.53 7.30 -19.73
CA GLU A 229 8.06 7.05 -21.06
C GLU A 229 8.34 5.55 -21.20
N LEU A 230 7.63 4.90 -22.13
CA LEU A 230 7.79 3.47 -22.44
C LEU A 230 8.64 3.33 -23.71
N LYS A 231 9.62 2.43 -23.65
CA LYS A 231 10.48 2.05 -24.77
C LYS A 231 10.54 0.53 -24.87
N GLU A 232 10.13 -0.02 -26.00
CA GLU A 232 10.28 -1.44 -26.31
C GLU A 232 11.74 -1.78 -26.66
N THR A 233 12.17 -2.98 -26.31
CA THR A 233 13.50 -3.51 -26.58
C THR A 233 13.40 -4.91 -27.19
N GLU A 234 14.53 -5.48 -27.64
CA GLU A 234 14.54 -6.84 -28.21
C GLU A 234 14.05 -7.91 -27.23
N ASN A 235 14.33 -7.73 -25.93
CA ASN A 235 14.08 -8.73 -24.88
C ASN A 235 13.01 -8.32 -23.85
N GLY A 236 12.23 -7.28 -24.13
CA GLY A 236 11.25 -6.73 -23.20
C GLY A 236 11.08 -5.22 -23.35
N TRP A 237 11.07 -4.48 -22.25
CA TRP A 237 10.71 -3.06 -22.23
C TRP A 237 11.40 -2.27 -21.12
N GLU A 238 11.49 -0.96 -21.30
CA GLU A 238 11.97 0.02 -20.33
C GLU A 238 10.86 1.05 -20.10
N LEU A 239 10.45 1.26 -18.86
CA LEU A 239 9.50 2.30 -18.45
C LEU A 239 10.23 3.27 -17.52
N THR A 240 10.31 4.54 -17.88
CA THR A 240 10.85 5.59 -17.03
C THR A 240 9.71 6.45 -16.52
N GLU A 241 9.55 6.51 -15.20
CA GLU A 241 8.65 7.44 -14.55
C GLU A 241 9.40 8.70 -14.13
N LEU A 242 8.99 9.82 -14.73
CA LEU A 242 9.62 11.11 -14.55
C LEU A 242 9.08 11.78 -13.29
N GLU A 243 9.99 12.18 -12.41
CA GLU A 243 9.69 12.97 -11.21
C GLU A 243 8.55 12.40 -10.33
N PRO A 244 8.66 11.17 -9.80
CA PRO A 244 7.62 10.60 -8.94
C PRO A 244 7.54 11.37 -7.61
N ASP A 245 6.67 12.38 -7.55
CA ASP A 245 6.48 13.24 -6.36
C ASP A 245 6.05 12.45 -5.09
N GLN A 246 5.58 11.22 -5.26
CA GLN A 246 5.20 10.30 -4.19
C GLN A 246 6.32 10.08 -3.15
N PHE A 247 7.59 10.03 -3.57
CA PHE A 247 8.70 9.83 -2.62
C PHE A 247 8.98 11.04 -1.74
N ARG A 248 8.80 12.26 -2.24
CA ARG A 248 9.05 13.49 -1.46
C ARG A 248 8.03 13.69 -0.36
N GLU A 249 6.77 13.38 -0.63
CA GLU A 249 5.73 13.49 0.40
C GLU A 249 5.95 12.49 1.54
N LEU A 250 6.49 11.31 1.24
CA LEU A 250 6.79 10.27 2.23
C LEU A 250 8.07 10.52 3.02
N ALA A 251 9.01 11.20 2.40
CA ALA A 251 10.25 11.66 2.99
C ALA A 251 10.08 12.75 4.05
N LEU A 252 8.87 13.32 4.17
CA LEU A 252 8.57 14.48 5.01
C LEU A 252 9.47 15.70 4.71
N THR A 253 10.14 15.71 3.57
CA THR A 253 11.06 16.78 3.18
C THR A 253 10.37 17.77 2.26
N LYS A 254 10.23 19.01 2.73
CA LYS A 254 9.80 20.14 1.89
C LYS A 254 10.98 20.78 1.15
N ASP A 255 12.18 20.19 1.24
CA ASP A 255 13.37 20.74 0.63
C ASP A 255 13.36 20.54 -0.89
N SER A 256 12.90 21.57 -1.59
CA SER A 256 12.85 21.60 -3.05
C SER A 256 14.22 21.54 -3.72
N THR A 257 15.33 21.72 -2.96
CA THR A 257 16.70 21.73 -3.50
C THR A 257 17.29 20.33 -3.71
N LEU A 258 16.65 19.28 -3.20
CA LEU A 258 17.08 17.90 -3.46
C LEU A 258 16.84 17.54 -4.93
N PRO A 259 17.83 16.99 -5.67
CA PRO A 259 17.62 16.61 -7.06
C PRO A 259 16.53 15.54 -7.14
N ARG A 260 15.60 15.72 -8.08
CA ARG A 260 14.62 14.68 -8.42
C ARG A 260 15.34 13.54 -9.12
N LYS A 261 15.05 12.31 -8.72
CA LYS A 261 15.54 11.10 -9.39
C LYS A 261 14.36 10.41 -10.03
N ASP A 262 14.53 10.02 -11.28
CA ASP A 262 13.53 9.25 -12.01
C ASP A 262 13.54 7.81 -11.51
N MET A 263 12.38 7.16 -11.60
CA MET A 263 12.25 5.75 -11.30
C MET A 263 12.24 4.99 -12.62
N HIS A 264 13.13 4.00 -12.75
CA HIS A 264 13.27 3.21 -13.95
C HIS A 264 12.85 1.77 -13.68
N TYR A 265 12.03 1.24 -14.58
CA TYR A 265 11.57 -0.13 -14.59
C TYR A 265 12.08 -0.79 -15.87
N VAL A 266 12.84 -1.87 -15.74
CA VAL A 266 13.31 -2.65 -16.88
C VAL A 266 12.69 -4.04 -16.79
N GLY A 267 11.75 -4.31 -17.69
CA GLY A 267 11.07 -5.60 -17.80
C GLY A 267 11.75 -6.48 -18.84
N GLN A 268 12.24 -7.64 -18.45
CA GLN A 268 12.67 -8.71 -19.34
C GLN A 268 11.58 -9.77 -19.39
N VAL A 269 11.24 -10.26 -20.58
CA VAL A 269 10.12 -11.18 -20.77
C VAL A 269 10.56 -12.45 -21.49
N ASN A 270 10.15 -13.60 -20.97
CA ASN A 270 10.30 -14.88 -21.63
C ASN A 270 8.94 -15.60 -21.60
N LYS A 271 8.17 -15.43 -22.68
CA LYS A 271 6.83 -16.02 -22.81
C LYS A 271 6.86 -17.54 -22.98
N GLU A 272 7.97 -18.13 -23.40
CA GLU A 272 8.09 -19.59 -23.54
C GLU A 272 8.26 -20.26 -22.16
N ASP A 273 9.01 -19.62 -21.26
CA ASP A 273 9.21 -20.11 -19.89
C ASP A 273 8.20 -19.54 -18.88
N GLY A 274 7.38 -18.56 -19.31
CA GLY A 274 6.39 -17.92 -18.44
C GLY A 274 7.01 -17.01 -17.40
N GLU A 275 8.10 -16.32 -17.76
CA GLU A 275 8.87 -15.48 -16.83
C GLU A 275 8.80 -14.00 -17.22
N ILE A 276 8.65 -13.15 -16.21
CA ILE A 276 8.87 -11.71 -16.29
C ILE A 276 9.82 -11.33 -15.15
N ILE A 277 10.93 -10.68 -15.50
CA ILE A 277 11.88 -10.11 -14.53
C ILE A 277 11.78 -8.60 -14.61
N LEU A 278 11.41 -7.97 -13.51
CA LEU A 278 11.24 -6.52 -13.42
C LEU A 278 12.32 -5.93 -12.49
N VAL A 279 13.28 -5.23 -13.07
CA VAL A 279 14.32 -4.51 -12.32
C VAL A 279 13.83 -3.09 -12.05
N VAL A 280 13.78 -2.70 -10.77
CA VAL A 280 13.35 -1.37 -10.36
C VAL A 280 14.53 -0.60 -9.77
N SER A 281 14.84 0.56 -10.34
CA SER A 281 15.89 1.47 -9.87
C SER A 281 15.40 2.90 -9.71
N MET A 282 16.10 3.69 -8.91
CA MET A 282 15.89 5.13 -8.81
C MET A 282 17.19 5.86 -9.12
N GLY A 283 17.19 6.60 -10.23
CA GLY A 283 18.42 6.98 -10.92
C GLY A 283 19.27 5.74 -11.23
N GLN A 284 20.52 5.73 -10.78
CA GLN A 284 21.44 4.61 -10.99
C GLN A 284 21.42 3.55 -9.87
N GLN A 285 20.59 3.73 -8.85
CA GLN A 285 20.58 2.85 -7.67
C GLN A 285 19.48 1.78 -7.81
N LEU A 286 19.87 0.51 -7.78
CA LEU A 286 18.93 -0.62 -7.72
C LEU A 286 18.12 -0.56 -6.41
N LEU A 287 16.79 -0.64 -6.52
CA LEU A 287 15.90 -0.78 -5.37
C LEU A 287 15.69 -2.28 -5.08
N PHE A 288 15.17 -2.99 -6.07
CA PHE A 288 14.85 -4.41 -5.99
C PHE A 288 14.62 -4.97 -7.39
N THR A 289 14.64 -6.30 -7.48
CA THR A 289 14.21 -7.04 -8.67
C THR A 289 13.02 -7.90 -8.31
N VAL A 290 11.90 -7.75 -9.02
CA VAL A 290 10.72 -8.61 -8.91
C VAL A 290 10.82 -9.70 -9.97
N PHE A 291 10.53 -10.92 -9.57
CA PHE A 291 10.42 -12.07 -10.44
C PHE A 291 8.96 -12.50 -10.43
N ILE A 292 8.40 -12.72 -11.61
CA ILE A 292 7.04 -13.18 -11.80
C ILE A 292 7.10 -14.42 -12.70
N HIS A 293 6.45 -15.50 -12.25
CA HIS A 293 6.40 -16.76 -12.96
C HIS A 293 4.97 -17.25 -13.12
N PHE A 294 4.65 -17.77 -14.31
CA PHE A 294 3.35 -18.32 -14.65
C PHE A 294 3.40 -19.86 -14.64
N HIS A 295 2.71 -20.46 -13.67
CA HIS A 295 2.44 -21.90 -13.67
C HIS A 295 1.32 -22.18 -14.68
N ARG A 296 1.44 -23.25 -15.48
CA ARG A 296 0.47 -23.57 -16.54
C ARG A 296 -0.62 -24.55 -16.14
N ASP A 297 -0.37 -25.42 -15.15
CA ASP A 297 -1.29 -26.47 -14.72
C ASP A 297 -1.21 -26.70 -13.19
N PRO A 298 -2.17 -26.14 -12.42
CA PRO A 298 -3.18 -25.16 -12.84
C PRO A 298 -2.56 -23.80 -13.17
N LEU A 299 -3.28 -22.95 -13.92
CA LEU A 299 -2.84 -21.58 -14.19
C LEU A 299 -2.71 -20.79 -12.88
N ARG A 300 -1.49 -20.36 -12.54
CA ARG A 300 -1.21 -19.50 -11.37
C ARG A 300 -0.13 -18.49 -11.69
N ILE A 301 -0.12 -17.39 -10.93
CA ILE A 301 0.97 -16.43 -10.94
C ILE A 301 1.68 -16.51 -9.59
N GLU A 302 2.99 -16.72 -9.64
CA GLU A 302 3.88 -16.66 -8.49
C GLU A 302 4.78 -15.43 -8.62
N SER A 303 5.00 -14.71 -7.51
CA SER A 303 5.92 -13.58 -7.49
C SER A 303 6.74 -13.50 -6.22
N TRP A 304 7.97 -13.04 -6.35
CA TRP A 304 8.84 -12.69 -5.23
C TRP A 304 9.76 -11.56 -5.65
N GLN A 305 10.29 -10.83 -4.67
CA GLN A 305 11.30 -9.81 -4.91
C GLN A 305 12.62 -10.14 -4.25
N ILE A 306 13.71 -9.63 -4.82
CA ILE A 306 15.04 -9.61 -4.21
C ILE A 306 15.40 -8.15 -3.91
N ALA A 307 15.57 -7.84 -2.64
CA ALA A 307 16.03 -6.55 -2.15
C ALA A 307 17.20 -6.77 -1.19
N ASP A 308 18.28 -5.99 -1.33
CA ASP A 308 19.52 -6.16 -0.54
C ASP A 308 20.04 -7.62 -0.54
N GLY A 309 19.92 -8.31 -1.68
CA GLY A 309 20.33 -9.71 -1.85
C GLY A 309 19.45 -10.74 -1.12
N LYS A 310 18.31 -10.33 -0.54
CA LYS A 310 17.38 -11.21 0.18
C LYS A 310 16.08 -11.38 -0.60
N ARG A 311 15.67 -12.64 -0.78
CA ARG A 311 14.36 -13.00 -1.34
C ARG A 311 13.24 -12.68 -0.34
N GLN A 312 12.16 -12.08 -0.82
CA GLN A 312 10.96 -11.73 -0.05
C GLN A 312 9.71 -12.18 -0.80
N GLY A 313 8.82 -12.87 -0.09
CA GLY A 313 7.52 -13.34 -0.59
C GLY A 313 6.41 -13.17 0.44
N GLY A 314 6.56 -12.19 1.34
CA GLY A 314 5.66 -11.98 2.47
C GLY A 314 4.35 -11.29 2.09
N VAL A 315 3.60 -10.87 3.12
CA VAL A 315 2.31 -10.16 2.95
C VAL A 315 2.40 -8.97 1.99
N PRO A 316 3.44 -8.10 2.05
CA PRO A 316 3.54 -7.00 1.10
C PRO A 316 3.60 -7.46 -0.36
N GLU A 317 4.26 -8.58 -0.64
CA GLU A 317 4.37 -9.13 -1.99
C GLU A 317 3.03 -9.71 -2.44
N ALA A 318 2.34 -10.46 -1.57
CA ALA A 318 1.02 -11.00 -1.88
C ALA A 318 -0.03 -9.92 -2.13
N THR A 319 0.04 -8.80 -1.41
CA THR A 319 -0.81 -7.63 -1.69
C THR A 319 -0.53 -7.05 -3.08
N HIS A 320 0.74 -6.94 -3.47
CA HIS A 320 1.11 -6.41 -4.78
C HIS A 320 0.68 -7.35 -5.91
N LEU A 321 0.98 -8.64 -5.78
CA LEU A 321 0.54 -9.67 -6.70
C LEU A 321 -0.98 -9.70 -6.84
N GLN A 322 -1.71 -9.48 -5.74
CA GLN A 322 -3.15 -9.39 -5.80
C GLN A 322 -3.61 -8.26 -6.73
N HIS A 323 -3.01 -7.06 -6.65
CA HIS A 323 -3.38 -5.95 -7.51
C HIS A 323 -3.21 -6.32 -8.99
N TYR A 324 -2.13 -7.03 -9.33
CA TYR A 324 -1.91 -7.54 -10.68
C TYR A 324 -2.98 -8.55 -11.10
N VAL A 325 -3.28 -9.54 -10.25
CA VAL A 325 -4.30 -10.57 -10.51
C VAL A 325 -5.69 -9.95 -10.70
N ASP A 326 -6.08 -9.03 -9.83
CA ASP A 326 -7.37 -8.32 -9.91
C ASP A 326 -7.44 -7.48 -11.20
N ALA A 327 -6.35 -6.80 -11.57
CA ALA A 327 -6.27 -5.98 -12.77
C ALA A 327 -6.45 -6.82 -14.05
N ILE A 328 -5.71 -7.92 -14.19
CA ILE A 328 -5.78 -8.75 -15.41
C ILE A 328 -7.12 -9.48 -15.53
N ILE A 329 -7.70 -9.95 -14.42
CA ILE A 329 -9.05 -10.55 -14.42
C ILE A 329 -10.11 -9.51 -14.80
N THR A 330 -9.94 -8.25 -14.39
CA THR A 330 -10.88 -7.18 -14.76
C THR A 330 -10.74 -6.82 -16.23
N LYS A 331 -9.51 -6.62 -16.72
CA LYS A 331 -9.23 -6.31 -18.12
C LYS A 331 -9.73 -7.41 -19.06
N SER A 332 -9.61 -8.69 -18.67
CA SER A 332 -10.11 -9.81 -19.48
C SER A 332 -11.62 -9.82 -19.65
N GLN A 333 -12.35 -9.16 -18.75
CA GLN A 333 -13.81 -9.00 -18.83
C GLN A 333 -14.22 -7.74 -19.60
N GLY A 334 -13.28 -7.07 -20.27
CA GLY A 334 -13.54 -5.83 -21.01
C GLY A 334 -13.92 -4.65 -20.13
N THR A 335 -13.64 -4.72 -18.83
CA THR A 335 -13.87 -3.61 -17.90
C THR A 335 -12.58 -2.80 -17.80
N SER A 336 -12.63 -1.50 -18.12
CA SER A 336 -11.56 -0.56 -17.80
C SER A 336 -11.75 -0.07 -16.36
N GLY A 337 -10.68 -0.02 -15.58
CA GLY A 337 -10.74 0.42 -14.19
C GLY A 337 -9.40 0.31 -13.47
N TYR A 338 -9.17 1.26 -12.56
CA TYR A 338 -7.93 1.45 -11.80
C TYR A 338 -7.61 0.29 -10.85
N TYR A 339 -6.33 -0.09 -10.75
CA TYR A 339 -5.83 -1.06 -9.75
C TYR A 339 -4.43 -0.78 -9.20
N PHE A 340 -4.28 0.30 -8.41
CA PHE A 340 -3.10 0.51 -7.54
C PHE A 340 -3.47 1.20 -6.23
#